data_AF-A0AA38F937-F1
#
_entry.id   AF-A0AA38F937-F1
#
_cell.length_a   1.000
_cell.length_b   1.000
_cell.length_c   1.000
_cell.angle_alpha   90.00
_cell.angle_beta   90.00
_cell.angle_gamma   90.00
#
_symmetry.space_group_name_H-M   'P 1'
#
loop_
_entity.id
_entity.type
_entity.pdbx_description
1 polymer ?
#
loop_
_entity_poly.entity_id
_entity_poly.type
_entity_poly.pdbx_seq_one_letter_code
_entity_poly.pdbx_strand_id
1 'polypeptide(L)'
;MGCLQSKTSHMPSPYAESVENEKPDPENGDQFENERVPTFKEYTLSELRAATGGFINENIVSESGDKAPNTVFKGRLENNRWIAVKRFPKQSWPDARQFAAEAAGVGRVRHKRLVNLIGCCFEGDERLLVAEYMPNDTLSKHLFHWEKQPMPWAMRLRVAYYIAQALDHCNSENRRIIMI
;
A
#
# COMPACT_ATOMS: atom_id res chain seq x y z
N MET A 1 63.86 -8.06 -40.37
CA MET A 1 63.94 -7.16 -39.20
C MET A 1 62.54 -7.00 -38.62
N GLY A 2 62.37 -7.19 -37.31
CA GLY A 2 61.17 -6.80 -36.55
C GLY A 2 60.21 -7.93 -36.15
N CYS A 3 60.28 -8.35 -34.89
CA CYS A 3 59.43 -9.32 -34.18
C CYS A 3 58.07 -8.72 -33.75
N LEU A 4 57.10 -9.57 -33.38
CA LEU A 4 56.50 -9.62 -32.03
C LEU A 4 55.58 -10.85 -31.90
N GLN A 5 55.79 -11.62 -30.83
CA GLN A 5 55.13 -12.88 -30.50
C GLN A 5 53.86 -12.63 -29.67
N SER A 6 52.86 -13.50 -29.79
CA SER A 6 51.89 -13.77 -28.72
C SER A 6 51.69 -15.28 -28.63
N LYS A 7 52.10 -15.86 -27.50
CA LYS A 7 51.98 -17.28 -27.18
C LYS A 7 50.59 -17.56 -26.61
N THR A 8 49.90 -18.53 -27.18
CA THR A 8 48.70 -19.17 -26.62
C THR A 8 49.12 -20.26 -25.63
N SER A 9 48.52 -20.28 -24.45
CA SER A 9 48.56 -21.44 -23.56
C SER A 9 47.15 -21.76 -23.09
N HIS A 10 46.68 -22.92 -23.55
CA HIS A 10 45.44 -23.59 -23.21
C HIS A 10 45.49 -24.04 -21.75
N MET A 11 44.49 -23.71 -20.93
CA MET A 11 44.25 -24.37 -19.64
C MET A 11 42.73 -24.59 -19.44
N PRO A 12 42.34 -25.71 -18.80
CA PRO A 12 41.02 -26.31 -18.97
C PRO A 12 39.95 -25.74 -18.03
N SER A 13 38.70 -25.90 -18.48
CA SER A 13 37.46 -25.50 -17.82
C SER A 13 37.16 -26.38 -16.59
N PRO A 14 36.96 -25.80 -15.39
CA PRO A 14 36.55 -26.54 -14.22
C PRO A 14 35.03 -26.54 -14.10
N TYR A 15 34.34 -27.35 -14.91
CA TYR A 15 32.99 -27.82 -14.56
C TYR A 15 33.13 -29.20 -13.93
N ALA A 16 33.37 -29.21 -12.62
CA ALA A 16 33.14 -30.35 -11.75
C ALA A 16 32.46 -29.83 -10.48
N GLU A 17 31.22 -30.26 -10.32
CA GLU A 17 30.26 -30.20 -9.22
C GLU A 17 30.67 -29.51 -7.90
N SER A 18 29.84 -28.54 -7.50
CA SER A 18 29.32 -28.45 -6.13
C SER A 18 27.85 -28.04 -6.19
N VAL A 19 26.96 -29.02 -6.06
CA VAL A 19 25.53 -28.79 -5.80
C VAL A 19 25.43 -28.30 -4.36
N GLU A 20 25.53 -26.99 -4.18
CA GLU A 20 25.20 -26.36 -2.90
C GLU A 20 23.72 -25.98 -2.93
N ASN A 21 22.98 -26.58 -1.99
CA ASN A 21 21.55 -26.43 -1.79
C ASN A 21 21.12 -24.95 -1.79
N GLU A 22 20.49 -24.51 -2.89
CA GLU A 22 19.60 -23.35 -2.84
C GLU A 22 18.44 -23.72 -1.90
N LYS A 23 18.48 -23.20 -0.67
CA LYS A 23 17.28 -23.10 0.14
C LYS A 23 16.30 -22.25 -0.65
N PRO A 24 15.05 -22.70 -0.87
CA PRO A 24 14.05 -21.83 -1.45
C PRO A 24 13.96 -20.58 -0.57
N ASP A 25 14.08 -19.41 -1.20
CA ASP A 25 13.76 -18.14 -0.58
C ASP A 25 12.45 -18.31 0.18
N PRO A 26 12.34 -17.80 1.42
CA PRO A 26 11.06 -17.81 2.09
C PRO A 26 10.14 -16.99 1.19
N GLU A 27 9.17 -17.66 0.57
CA GLU A 27 7.93 -17.02 0.21
C GLU A 27 7.57 -16.19 1.44
N ASN A 28 7.66 -14.87 1.33
CA ASN A 28 7.10 -13.98 2.34
C ASN A 28 5.64 -14.35 2.36
N GLY A 29 5.31 -15.21 3.31
CA GLY A 29 4.07 -15.92 3.33
C GLY A 29 2.94 -14.91 3.23
N ASP A 30 1.92 -15.29 2.49
CA ASP A 30 0.55 -14.86 2.68
C ASP A 30 0.07 -15.23 4.10
N GLN A 31 0.84 -14.90 5.15
CA GLN A 31 0.48 -15.02 6.56
C GLN A 31 -0.37 -13.81 7.01
N PHE A 32 -1.09 -13.21 6.07
CA PHE A 32 -2.37 -12.60 6.33
C PHE A 32 -3.39 -13.38 5.52
N GLU A 33 -3.61 -14.63 5.93
CA GLU A 33 -4.72 -15.44 5.43
C GLU A 33 -6.02 -14.65 5.62
N ASN A 34 -6.54 -14.15 4.51
CA ASN A 34 -7.97 -14.09 4.20
C ASN A 34 -8.88 -13.45 5.27
N GLU A 35 -8.48 -12.34 5.89
CA GLU A 35 -9.48 -11.44 6.46
C GLU A 35 -10.25 -10.85 5.27
N ARG A 36 -11.37 -11.50 4.91
CA ARG A 36 -12.25 -11.05 3.82
C ARG A 36 -12.44 -9.55 3.97
N VAL A 37 -12.20 -8.83 2.87
CA VAL A 37 -12.43 -7.39 2.80
C VAL A 37 -13.88 -7.15 3.23
N PRO A 38 -14.16 -6.36 4.28
CA PRO A 38 -15.51 -6.13 4.75
C PRO A 38 -16.30 -5.38 3.69
N THR A 39 -17.61 -5.60 3.70
CA THR A 39 -18.53 -4.77 2.94
C THR A 39 -18.40 -3.32 3.38
N PHE A 40 -18.46 -2.41 2.42
CA PHE A 40 -18.49 -0.98 2.70
C PHE A 40 -19.60 -0.64 3.68
N LYS A 41 -19.30 0.11 4.74
CA LYS A 41 -20.30 0.60 5.70
C LYS A 41 -20.00 2.00 6.20
N GLU A 42 -21.00 2.60 6.83
CA GLU A 42 -20.84 3.83 7.57
C GLU A 42 -20.32 3.50 8.99
N TYR A 43 -19.33 4.26 9.43
CA TYR A 43 -18.80 4.22 10.79
C TYR A 43 -19.25 5.48 11.52
N THR A 44 -19.47 5.36 12.83
CA THR A 44 -19.73 6.53 13.66
C THR A 44 -18.42 7.27 13.95
N LEU A 45 -18.51 8.57 14.25
CA LEU A 45 -17.33 9.33 14.66
C LEU A 45 -16.78 8.84 15.99
N SER A 46 -17.65 8.34 16.88
CA SER A 46 -17.25 7.76 18.17
C SER A 46 -16.36 6.52 17.97
N GLU A 47 -16.77 5.60 17.10
CA GLU A 47 -15.98 4.40 16.75
C GLU A 47 -14.60 4.77 16.21
N LEU A 48 -14.54 5.73 15.26
CA LEU A 48 -13.27 6.12 14.64
C LEU A 48 -12.37 6.91 15.59
N ARG A 49 -12.95 7.70 16.51
CA ARG A 49 -12.18 8.33 17.60
C ARG A 49 -11.59 7.28 18.53
N ALA A 50 -12.36 6.30 18.97
CA ALA A 50 -11.86 5.22 19.81
C ALA A 50 -10.73 4.45 19.09
N ALA A 51 -10.93 4.11 17.81
CA ALA A 51 -9.96 3.35 17.03
C ALA A 51 -8.62 4.09 16.80
N THR A 52 -8.65 5.41 16.73
CA THR A 52 -7.47 6.25 16.44
C THR A 52 -6.88 6.93 17.67
N GLY A 53 -7.39 6.64 18.87
CA GLY A 53 -6.99 7.33 20.11
C GLY A 53 -7.40 8.81 20.16
N GLY A 54 -8.42 9.21 19.40
CA GLY A 54 -8.85 10.60 19.28
C GLY A 54 -8.10 11.40 18.21
N PHE A 55 -7.65 10.73 17.15
CA PHE A 55 -6.81 11.34 16.09
C PHE A 55 -5.48 11.91 16.61
N ILE A 56 -4.80 11.17 17.49
CA ILE A 56 -3.51 11.58 18.04
C ILE A 56 -2.40 11.56 16.98
N ASN A 57 -1.43 12.45 17.13
CA ASN A 57 -0.37 12.66 16.14
C ASN A 57 0.54 11.43 15.98
N GLU A 58 0.73 10.62 17.02
CA GLU A 58 1.52 9.38 16.99
C GLU A 58 0.91 8.30 16.07
N ASN A 59 -0.37 8.46 15.73
CA ASN A 59 -1.07 7.59 14.81
C ASN A 59 -1.04 8.08 13.35
N ILE A 60 -0.44 9.23 13.05
CA ILE A 60 -0.32 9.71 11.68
C ILE A 60 0.65 8.81 10.90
N VAL A 61 0.22 8.34 9.73
CA VAL A 61 1.01 7.50 8.81
C VAL A 61 1.26 8.16 7.45
N SER A 62 0.67 9.34 7.21
CA SER A 62 0.96 10.14 6.02
C SER A 62 2.29 10.90 6.15
N GLU A 63 3.09 10.91 5.08
CA GLU A 63 4.42 11.55 5.04
C GLU A 63 4.38 13.06 5.34
N SER A 64 3.24 13.73 5.08
CA SER A 64 3.09 15.18 5.20
C SER A 64 2.75 15.69 6.62
N GLY A 65 2.67 14.81 7.62
CA GLY A 65 2.41 15.20 9.01
C GLY A 65 0.98 15.71 9.28
N ASP A 66 0.79 16.41 10.40
CA ASP A 66 -0.50 16.86 10.96
C ASP A 66 -1.13 18.06 10.22
N LYS A 67 -0.34 18.82 9.47
CA LYS A 67 -0.76 20.04 8.78
C LYS A 67 -1.16 19.83 7.31
N ALA A 68 -1.17 18.59 6.85
CA ALA A 68 -1.53 18.28 5.47
C ALA A 68 -3.06 18.25 5.28
N PRO A 69 -3.57 18.65 4.11
CA PRO A 69 -5.00 18.54 3.79
C PRO A 69 -5.50 17.09 3.70
N ASN A 70 -4.62 16.10 3.84
CA ASN A 70 -4.89 14.68 3.59
C ASN A 70 -4.26 13.80 4.69
N THR A 71 -4.42 14.15 5.96
CA THR A 71 -3.84 13.39 7.07
C THR A 71 -4.47 12.00 7.16
N VAL A 72 -3.62 10.97 7.22
CA VAL A 72 -4.05 9.57 7.38
C VAL A 72 -3.61 9.06 8.73
N PHE A 73 -4.54 8.51 9.49
CA PHE A 73 -4.30 7.92 10.81
C PHE A 73 -4.38 6.39 10.72
N LYS A 74 -3.44 5.69 11.36
CA LYS A 74 -3.63 4.28 11.70
C LYS A 74 -4.61 4.17 12.86
N GLY A 75 -5.45 3.14 12.84
CA GLY A 75 -6.34 2.83 13.93
C GLY A 75 -6.61 1.33 14.05
N ARG A 76 -7.17 0.93 15.18
CA ARG A 76 -7.57 -0.46 15.45
C ARG A 76 -9.01 -0.48 15.94
N LEU A 77 -9.88 -1.12 15.18
CA LEU A 77 -11.29 -1.32 15.52
C LEU A 77 -11.44 -2.30 16.69
N GLU A 78 -12.61 -2.31 17.35
CA GLU A 78 -12.92 -3.22 18.47
C GLU A 78 -12.78 -4.71 18.10
N ASN A 79 -13.08 -5.04 16.84
CA ASN A 79 -12.88 -6.39 16.30
C ASN A 79 -11.42 -6.72 15.96
N ASN A 80 -10.45 -5.92 16.46
CA ASN A 80 -9.02 -6.03 16.23
C ASN A 80 -8.53 -5.77 14.80
N ARG A 81 -9.40 -5.33 13.89
CA ARG A 81 -9.01 -5.00 12.53
C ARG A 81 -8.25 -3.69 12.48
N TRP A 82 -7.09 -3.71 11.83
CA TRP A 82 -6.33 -2.50 11.52
C TRP A 82 -6.95 -1.73 10.37
N ILE A 83 -7.02 -0.41 10.52
CA ILE A 83 -7.61 0.51 9.54
C ILE A 83 -6.71 1.72 9.29
N ALA A 84 -6.82 2.28 8.10
CA ALA A 84 -6.32 3.60 7.76
C ALA A 84 -7.50 4.57 7.65
N VAL A 85 -7.46 5.67 8.38
CA VAL A 85 -8.50 6.70 8.41
C VAL A 85 -7.96 7.98 7.79
N LYS A 86 -8.39 8.28 6.56
CA LYS A 86 -8.05 9.55 5.89
C LYS A 86 -9.06 10.60 6.31
N ARG A 87 -8.59 11.69 6.91
CA ARG A 87 -9.40 12.80 7.41
C ARG A 87 -9.26 14.01 6.48
N PHE A 88 -10.40 14.44 5.93
CA PHE A 88 -10.45 15.59 5.03
C PHE A 88 -10.86 16.86 5.78
N PRO A 89 -10.30 18.02 5.44
CA PRO A 89 -10.86 19.31 5.84
C PRO A 89 -12.29 19.45 5.33
N LYS A 90 -13.20 19.98 6.16
CA LYS A 90 -14.62 20.19 5.80
C LYS A 90 -14.79 20.95 4.49
N GLN A 91 -13.91 21.92 4.20
CA GLN A 91 -13.96 22.73 2.98
C GLN A 91 -13.75 21.90 1.71
N SER A 92 -13.09 20.74 1.81
CA SER A 92 -12.89 19.82 0.68
C SER A 92 -14.17 19.07 0.32
N TRP A 93 -15.04 18.82 1.31
CA TRP A 93 -16.30 18.09 1.15
C TRP A 93 -17.44 18.74 1.96
N PRO A 94 -17.93 19.93 1.55
CA PRO A 94 -18.96 20.64 2.29
C PRO A 94 -20.27 19.83 2.39
N ASP A 95 -20.66 19.18 1.29
CA ASP A 95 -21.85 18.33 1.22
C ASP A 95 -21.56 16.91 1.70
N ALA A 96 -22.13 16.55 2.86
CA ALA A 96 -22.02 15.22 3.44
C ALA A 96 -22.63 14.13 2.56
N ARG A 97 -23.75 14.41 1.87
CA ARG A 97 -24.44 13.43 1.02
C ARG A 97 -23.64 13.15 -0.23
N GLN A 98 -23.06 14.20 -0.83
CA GLN A 98 -22.15 14.04 -1.96
C GLN A 98 -20.93 13.20 -1.56
N PHE A 99 -20.32 13.51 -0.41
CA PHE A 99 -19.20 12.72 0.10
C PHE A 99 -19.58 11.25 0.32
N ALA A 100 -20.72 10.98 0.97
CA ALA A 100 -21.18 9.63 1.22
C ALA A 100 -21.46 8.85 -0.08
N ALA A 101 -22.08 9.49 -1.07
CA ALA A 101 -22.36 8.89 -2.38
C ALA A 101 -21.07 8.53 -3.13
N GLU A 102 -20.09 9.44 -3.14
CA GLU A 102 -18.79 9.20 -3.77
C GLU A 102 -17.99 8.11 -3.02
N ALA A 103 -17.97 8.16 -1.69
CA ALA A 103 -17.31 7.15 -0.86
C ALA A 103 -17.93 5.76 -1.06
N ALA A 104 -19.26 5.64 -1.03
CA ALA A 104 -19.96 4.40 -1.32
C ALA A 104 -19.69 3.93 -2.74
N GLY A 105 -19.54 4.87 -3.67
CA GLY A 105 -19.11 4.59 -5.02
C GLY A 105 -17.74 3.92 -5.09
N VAL A 106 -16.71 4.58 -4.56
CA VAL A 106 -15.34 4.03 -4.49
C VAL A 106 -15.32 2.70 -3.74
N GLY A 107 -16.11 2.57 -2.68
CA GLY A 107 -16.24 1.36 -1.87
C GLY A 107 -16.79 0.13 -2.61
N ARG A 108 -17.33 0.27 -3.83
CA ARG A 108 -17.73 -0.87 -4.67
C ARG A 108 -16.56 -1.45 -5.47
N VAL A 109 -15.51 -0.68 -5.72
CA VAL A 109 -14.32 -1.15 -6.43
C VAL A 109 -13.51 -2.00 -5.46
N ARG A 110 -13.33 -3.28 -5.78
CA ARG A 110 -12.68 -4.26 -4.91
C ARG A 110 -11.69 -5.09 -5.68
N HIS A 111 -10.43 -5.05 -5.25
CA HIS A 111 -9.38 -5.84 -5.88
C HIS A 111 -8.24 -6.15 -4.93
N LYS A 112 -7.63 -7.32 -5.09
CA LYS A 112 -6.47 -7.76 -4.29
C LYS A 112 -5.19 -6.91 -4.47
N ARG A 113 -5.18 -6.04 -5.49
CA ARG A 113 -4.07 -5.09 -5.76
C ARG A 113 -4.41 -3.65 -5.38
N LEU A 114 -5.56 -3.43 -4.73
CA LEU A 114 -5.97 -2.13 -4.21
C LEU A 114 -5.97 -2.17 -2.69
N VAL A 115 -5.72 -1.01 -2.09
CA VAL A 115 -6.13 -0.76 -0.70
C VAL A 115 -7.63 -0.50 -0.74
N ASN A 116 -8.42 -1.46 -0.29
CA ASN A 116 -9.86 -1.36 -0.48
C ASN A 116 -10.47 -0.41 0.56
N LEU A 117 -11.40 0.43 0.09
CA LEU A 117 -12.13 1.36 0.96
C LEU A 117 -13.25 0.60 1.69
N ILE A 118 -13.14 0.41 2.99
CA ILE A 118 -14.08 -0.40 3.80
C ILE A 118 -15.20 0.44 4.44
N GLY A 119 -15.12 1.76 4.39
CA GLY A 119 -16.20 2.61 4.87
C GLY A 119 -15.93 4.10 4.83
N CYS A 120 -16.85 4.86 5.41
CA CYS A 120 -16.71 6.29 5.60
C CYS A 120 -17.41 6.77 6.89
N CYS A 121 -17.13 8.00 7.30
CA CYS A 121 -17.88 8.74 8.31
C CYS A 121 -18.08 10.18 7.83
N PHE A 122 -19.30 10.69 8.01
CA PHE A 122 -19.67 12.06 7.63
C PHE A 122 -20.51 12.78 8.71
N GLU A 123 -20.35 12.38 9.98
CA GLU A 123 -21.05 12.98 11.11
C GLU A 123 -20.55 14.41 11.39
N GLY A 124 -21.49 15.35 11.49
CA GLY A 124 -21.19 16.76 11.72
C GLY A 124 -20.23 17.34 10.67
N ASP A 125 -19.11 17.84 11.16
CA ASP A 125 -18.09 18.52 10.34
C ASP A 125 -16.99 17.58 9.84
N GLU A 126 -17.04 16.30 10.19
CA GLU A 126 -16.03 15.31 9.82
C GLU A 126 -16.32 14.69 8.47
N ARG A 127 -15.25 14.42 7.71
CA ARG A 127 -15.29 13.71 6.43
C ARG A 127 -14.13 12.72 6.44
N LEU A 128 -14.44 11.46 6.69
CA LEU A 128 -13.45 10.41 6.92
C LEU A 128 -13.67 9.27 5.94
N LEU A 129 -12.58 8.82 5.31
CA LEU A 129 -12.54 7.57 4.56
C LEU A 129 -11.82 6.52 5.40
N VAL A 130 -12.37 5.31 5.45
CA VAL A 130 -11.82 4.18 6.19
C VAL A 130 -11.41 3.11 5.18
N ALA A 131 -10.13 2.77 5.18
CA ALA A 131 -9.55 1.78 4.28
C ALA A 131 -8.78 0.71 5.05
N GLU A 132 -8.40 -0.35 4.35
CA GLU A 132 -7.47 -1.35 4.88
C GLU A 132 -6.14 -0.69 5.26
N TYR A 133 -5.55 -1.13 6.38
CA TYR A 133 -4.23 -0.68 6.78
C TYR A 133 -3.15 -1.50 6.08
N MET A 134 -2.14 -0.82 5.54
CA MET A 134 -0.97 -1.45 4.92
C MET A 134 0.22 -1.37 5.90
N PRO A 135 0.69 -2.50 6.47
CA PRO A 135 1.70 -2.48 7.52
C PRO A 135 3.13 -2.24 7.02
N ASN A 136 3.38 -2.45 5.72
CA ASN A 136 4.72 -2.43 5.13
C ASN A 136 5.06 -1.07 4.49
N ASP A 137 4.62 0.03 5.11
CA ASP A 137 4.86 1.41 4.69
C ASP A 137 4.58 1.71 3.19
N THR A 138 5.06 2.85 2.70
CA THR A 138 4.90 3.30 1.31
C THR A 138 6.01 2.78 0.41
N LEU A 139 5.72 2.74 -0.90
CA LEU A 139 6.75 2.53 -1.93
C LEU A 139 7.83 3.62 -1.87
N SER A 140 7.44 4.87 -1.58
CA SER A 140 8.36 6.00 -1.45
C SER A 140 9.42 5.72 -0.37
N LYS A 141 9.03 5.22 0.79
CA LYS A 141 9.95 4.80 1.85
C LYS A 141 10.94 3.74 1.36
N HIS A 142 10.44 2.69 0.71
CA HIS A 142 11.27 1.58 0.25
C HIS A 142 12.16 1.89 -0.96
N LEU A 143 11.76 2.83 -1.80
CA LEU A 143 12.47 3.15 -3.04
C LEU A 143 13.47 4.30 -2.86
N PHE A 144 13.12 5.32 -2.06
CA PHE A 144 13.91 6.55 -1.91
C PHE A 144 14.56 6.71 -0.53
N HIS A 145 14.00 6.10 0.52
CA HIS A 145 14.44 6.27 1.91
C HIS A 145 14.83 4.94 2.57
N TRP A 146 15.43 4.03 1.79
CA TRP A 146 15.82 2.71 2.27
C TRP A 146 17.00 2.81 3.26
N GLU A 147 16.98 2.01 4.33
CA GLU A 147 18.03 2.03 5.36
C GLU A 147 19.18 1.06 5.07
N LYS A 148 18.84 -0.17 4.65
CA LYS A 148 19.82 -1.28 4.53
C LYS A 148 20.31 -1.49 3.12
N GLN A 149 19.39 -1.66 2.17
CA GLN A 149 19.71 -1.91 0.77
C GLN A 149 18.65 -1.33 -0.17
N PRO A 150 19.04 -0.94 -1.39
CA PRO A 150 18.09 -0.53 -2.41
C PRO A 150 17.07 -1.64 -2.72
N MET A 151 15.85 -1.25 -3.09
CA MET A 151 14.85 -2.20 -3.57
C MET A 151 15.38 -3.01 -4.76
N PRO A 152 15.37 -4.36 -4.69
CA PRO A 152 15.82 -5.23 -5.79
C PRO A 152 15.04 -5.00 -7.08
N TRP A 153 15.69 -5.15 -8.23
CA TRP A 153 15.06 -4.91 -9.54
C TRP A 153 13.80 -5.76 -9.77
N ALA A 154 13.85 -7.04 -9.40
CA ALA A 154 12.71 -7.93 -9.49
C ALA A 154 11.50 -7.42 -8.69
N MET A 155 11.73 -6.80 -7.53
CA MET A 155 10.65 -6.21 -6.73
C MET A 155 10.08 -4.96 -7.42
N ARG A 156 10.91 -4.12 -8.04
CA ARG A 156 10.43 -2.94 -8.79
C ARG A 156 9.53 -3.35 -9.96
N LEU A 157 9.92 -4.38 -10.71
CA LEU A 157 9.11 -4.94 -11.79
C LEU A 157 7.78 -5.51 -11.26
N ARG A 158 7.82 -6.20 -10.12
CA ARG A 158 6.61 -6.72 -9.46
C ARG A 158 5.65 -5.61 -9.04
N VAL A 159 6.17 -4.53 -8.46
CA VAL A 159 5.39 -3.33 -8.11
C VAL A 159 4.74 -2.73 -9.36
N ALA A 160 5.51 -2.51 -10.44
CA ALA A 160 4.97 -1.96 -11.69
C ALA A 160 3.86 -2.85 -12.27
N TYR A 161 4.07 -4.17 -12.29
CA TYR A 161 3.08 -5.14 -12.75
C TYR A 161 1.78 -5.10 -11.93
N TYR A 162 1.88 -5.10 -10.59
CA TYR A 162 0.70 -5.06 -9.72
C TYR A 162 -0.04 -3.74 -9.75
N ILE A 163 0.66 -2.61 -9.92
CA ILE A 163 0.03 -1.31 -10.13
C ILE A 163 -0.72 -1.32 -11.47
N ALA A 164 -0.12 -1.85 -12.54
CA ALA A 164 -0.80 -1.96 -13.83
C ALA A 164 -2.10 -2.79 -13.73
N GLN A 165 -2.07 -3.93 -13.03
CA GLN A 165 -3.27 -4.72 -12.75
C GLN A 165 -4.34 -3.95 -11.97
N ALA A 166 -3.92 -3.18 -10.96
CA ALA A 166 -4.84 -2.38 -10.15
C ALA A 166 -5.52 -1.28 -10.99
N LEU A 167 -4.76 -0.60 -11.84
CA LEU A 167 -5.26 0.45 -12.72
C LEU A 167 -6.20 -0.10 -13.80
N ASP A 168 -5.85 -1.24 -14.40
CA ASP A 168 -6.70 -1.93 -15.37
C ASP A 168 -8.06 -2.30 -14.76
N HIS A 169 -8.05 -2.84 -13.54
CA HIS A 169 -9.28 -3.11 -12.80
C HIS A 169 -10.09 -1.84 -12.53
N CYS A 170 -9.47 -0.76 -12.03
CA CYS A 170 -10.16 0.52 -11.82
C CYS A 170 -10.79 1.08 -13.10
N ASN A 171 -10.11 0.95 -14.24
CA ASN A 171 -10.62 1.40 -15.53
C ASN A 171 -11.85 0.59 -15.96
N SER A 172 -11.83 -0.73 -15.74
CA SER A 172 -12.98 -1.60 -16.06
C SER A 172 -14.23 -1.26 -15.24
N GLU A 173 -14.06 -0.78 -14.01
CA GLU A 173 -15.14 -0.33 -13.12
C GLU A 173 -15.63 1.10 -13.45
N ASN A 174 -15.05 1.76 -14.45
CA ASN A 174 -15.42 3.08 -14.97
C ASN A 174 -15.50 4.19 -13.90
N ARG A 175 -14.62 4.16 -12.89
CA ARG A 175 -14.57 5.17 -11.83
C ARG A 175 -13.33 6.04 -11.90
N ARG A 176 -13.53 7.35 -11.72
CA ARG A 176 -12.43 8.30 -11.50
C ARG A 176 -11.67 7.87 -10.25
N ILE A 177 -10.40 7.52 -10.43
CA ILE A 177 -9.53 7.05 -9.36
C ILE A 177 -9.27 8.22 -8.40
N ILE A 178 -9.83 8.15 -7.19
CA ILE A 178 -9.34 8.94 -6.06
C ILE A 178 -8.25 8.07 -5.42
N MET A 179 -6.99 8.30 -5.78
CA MET A 179 -5.88 7.68 -5.06
C MET A 179 -5.84 8.31 -3.65
N ILE A 180 -5.97 7.46 -2.63
CA ILE A 180 -5.91 7.81 -1.21
C ILE A 180 -4.47 8.19 -0.87
#